data_AF-A2BYX8-F1
#
_entry.id   AF-A2BYX8-F1
#
_cell.length_a   1.000
_cell.length_b   1.000
_cell.length_c   1.000
_cell.angle_alpha   90.00
_cell.angle_beta   90.00
_cell.angle_gamma   90.00
#
_symmetry.space_group_name_H-M   'P 1'
#
loop_
_entity.id
_entity.type
_entity.pdbx_description
1 polymer ?
#
loop_
_entity_poly.entity_id
_entity_poly.type
_entity_poly.pdbx_seq_one_letter_code
_entity_poly.pdbx_strand_id
1 'polypeptide(L)'
;MLCLFMNASSNVSNFEIANKVATTAALFRKYFPDASVNFSPWDNSNDKDWIDTLDFSFHFPGWSPSIECRAVLLQLRIENNCENEVPKLLGIIMRGMIIPAERWRVATIGEWEMTGTHLPQKEQKDNLFLVCKELYNLFSTTSTGNKN
;
A
#
# COMPACT_ATOMS: atom_id res chain seq x y z
N MET A 1 -27.74 4.60 5.86
CA MET A 1 -26.79 3.93 6.78
C MET A 1 -25.40 4.34 6.31
N LEU A 2 -24.80 5.32 6.98
CA LEU A 2 -23.45 5.82 6.63
C LEU A 2 -22.43 4.92 7.34
N CYS A 3 -21.64 4.15 6.60
CA CYS A 3 -20.41 3.56 7.14
C CYS A 3 -19.38 4.69 7.33
N LEU A 4 -18.97 4.90 8.58
CA LEU A 4 -17.98 5.90 8.96
C LEU A 4 -16.56 5.38 8.62
N PHE A 5 -15.88 6.13 7.75
CA PHE A 5 -14.45 6.47 7.68
C PHE A 5 -13.37 5.37 7.92
N MET A 6 -12.49 5.17 6.93
CA MET A 6 -11.34 4.23 7.01
C MET A 6 -10.00 4.92 6.70
N ASN A 7 -9.17 5.13 7.73
CA ASN A 7 -7.75 5.45 7.61
C ASN A 7 -7.01 4.36 8.37
N ALA A 8 -5.82 3.97 7.91
CA ALA A 8 -4.98 2.96 8.54
C ALA A 8 -4.72 3.23 10.05
N SER A 9 -4.74 4.51 10.46
CA SER A 9 -4.65 4.94 11.85
C SER A 9 -5.97 4.98 12.63
N SER A 10 -7.13 4.98 11.94
CA SER A 10 -8.45 5.22 12.55
C SER A 10 -9.30 3.96 12.76
N ASN A 11 -8.88 2.77 12.33
CA ASN A 11 -9.67 1.53 12.49
C ASN A 11 -8.89 0.41 13.20
N VAL A 12 -8.93 0.44 14.53
CA VAL A 12 -8.50 -0.66 15.44
C VAL A 12 -9.71 -1.48 15.92
N SER A 13 -10.81 -1.48 15.16
CA SER A 13 -12.04 -2.21 15.52
C SER A 13 -12.19 -3.56 14.80
N ASN A 14 -11.51 -3.77 13.67
CA ASN A 14 -11.50 -5.04 12.94
C ASN A 14 -10.08 -5.64 12.92
N PHE A 15 -9.89 -6.69 13.72
CA PHE A 15 -8.61 -7.42 13.85
C PHE A 15 -8.06 -7.89 12.50
N GLU A 16 -8.93 -8.25 11.55
CA GLU A 16 -8.50 -8.72 10.25
C GLU A 16 -7.87 -7.60 9.41
N ILE A 17 -8.44 -6.40 9.42
CA ILE A 17 -7.86 -5.24 8.73
C ILE A 17 -6.52 -4.87 9.36
N ALA A 18 -6.44 -4.84 10.69
CA ALA A 18 -5.18 -4.59 11.40
C ALA A 18 -4.09 -5.62 11.03
N ASN A 19 -4.46 -6.90 10.92
CA ASN A 19 -3.55 -7.95 10.48
C ASN A 19 -3.09 -7.77 9.02
N LYS A 20 -3.99 -7.38 8.10
CA LYS A 20 -3.62 -7.07 6.71
C LYS A 20 -2.70 -5.85 6.62
N VAL A 21 -2.91 -4.82 7.44
CA VAL A 21 -2.04 -3.64 7.54
C VAL A 21 -0.63 -4.04 8.01
N ALA A 22 -0.54 -4.80 9.10
CA ALA A 22 0.73 -5.30 9.63
C ALA A 22 1.45 -6.19 8.61
N THR A 23 0.71 -7.11 7.96
CA THR A 23 1.25 -8.02 6.94
C THR A 23 1.71 -7.26 5.70
N THR A 24 1.01 -6.21 5.28
CA THR A 24 1.42 -5.32 4.18
C THR A 24 2.77 -4.65 4.49
N ALA A 25 2.93 -4.11 5.69
CA ALA A 25 4.18 -3.48 6.11
C ALA A 25 5.34 -4.50 6.17
N ALA A 26 5.08 -5.70 6.71
CA ALA A 26 6.07 -6.77 6.75
C ALA A 26 6.45 -7.27 5.35
N LEU A 27 5.47 -7.42 4.46
CA LEU A 27 5.68 -7.81 3.07
C LEU A 27 6.54 -6.80 2.31
N PHE A 28 6.28 -5.50 2.45
CA PHE A 28 7.12 -4.49 1.82
C PHE A 28 8.57 -4.58 2.32
N ARG A 29 8.75 -4.71 3.63
CA ARG A 29 10.09 -4.82 4.25
C ARG A 29 10.83 -6.11 3.92
N LYS A 30 10.14 -7.20 3.54
CA LYS A 30 10.76 -8.42 3.00
C LYS A 30 11.59 -8.12 1.75
N TYR A 31 11.10 -7.23 0.89
CA TYR A 31 11.79 -6.80 -0.34
C TYR A 31 12.70 -5.60 -0.12
N PHE A 32 12.36 -4.73 0.84
CA PHE A 32 13.06 -3.48 1.12
C PHE A 32 13.41 -3.40 2.62
N PRO A 33 14.42 -4.13 3.11
CA PRO A 33 14.68 -4.29 4.54
C PRO A 33 15.08 -2.98 5.24
N ASP A 34 15.72 -2.07 4.51
CA ASP A 34 16.14 -0.75 5.01
C ASP A 34 14.99 0.26 5.10
N ALA A 35 13.79 -0.09 4.62
CA ALA A 35 12.64 0.78 4.70
C ALA A 35 12.04 0.77 6.12
N SER A 36 11.90 1.97 6.68
CA SER A 36 11.06 2.23 7.84
C SER A 36 9.62 2.48 7.38
N VAL A 37 8.62 2.02 8.13
CA VAL A 37 7.20 2.24 7.82
C VAL A 37 6.63 3.35 8.72
N ASN A 38 5.88 4.25 8.11
CA ASN A 38 5.04 5.23 8.79
C ASN A 38 3.57 4.97 8.36
N PHE A 39 2.71 4.75 9.35
CA PHE A 39 1.28 4.49 9.18
C PHE A 39 0.42 5.76 9.25
N SER A 40 1.04 6.94 9.43
CA SER A 40 0.31 8.20 9.29
C SER A 40 -0.14 8.38 7.84
N PRO A 41 -1.37 8.88 7.61
CA PRO A 41 -1.82 9.26 6.27
C PRO A 41 -0.83 10.27 5.66
N TRP A 42 -0.38 10.01 4.43
CA TRP A 42 0.58 10.87 3.74
C TRP A 42 -0.10 12.04 3.03
N ASP A 43 -1.41 11.93 2.78
CA ASP A 43 -2.26 13.03 2.36
C ASP A 43 -3.16 13.46 3.52
N ASN A 44 -3.09 14.74 3.89
CA ASN A 44 -3.95 15.38 4.89
C ASN A 44 -5.05 16.22 4.22
N SER A 45 -5.23 16.10 2.90
CA SER A 45 -6.37 16.72 2.22
C SER A 45 -7.65 16.16 2.85
N ASN A 46 -8.50 17.07 3.33
CA ASN A 46 -9.72 16.74 4.07
C ASN A 46 -10.84 16.23 3.13
N ASP A 47 -10.45 15.68 1.98
CA ASP A 47 -11.36 15.19 0.95
C ASP A 47 -12.05 13.94 1.45
N LYS A 48 -13.38 13.90 1.37
CA LYS A 48 -14.23 12.80 1.85
C LYS A 48 -14.16 11.53 0.99
N ASP A 49 -13.27 11.48 0.00
CA ASP A 49 -13.16 10.39 -0.98
C ASP A 49 -12.21 9.24 -0.55
N TRP A 50 -11.49 9.41 0.56
CA TRP A 50 -10.59 8.43 1.22
C TRP A 50 -11.29 7.23 1.89
N ILE A 51 -12.60 7.06 1.73
CA ILE A 51 -13.38 6.12 2.54
C ILE A 51 -12.97 4.65 2.29
N ASP A 52 -12.22 4.38 1.22
CA ASP A 52 -11.92 3.04 0.71
C ASP A 52 -10.41 2.81 0.43
N THR A 53 -9.50 3.49 1.14
CA THR A 53 -8.05 3.35 0.90
C THR A 53 -7.25 3.04 2.16
N LEU A 54 -6.21 2.21 2.02
CA LEU A 54 -5.17 2.00 3.02
C LEU A 54 -3.85 2.59 2.51
N ASP A 55 -3.33 3.57 3.24
CA ASP A 55 -2.14 4.32 2.88
C ASP A 55 -0.94 3.97 3.75
N PHE A 56 0.22 3.85 3.12
CA PHE A 56 1.50 3.53 3.74
C PHE A 56 2.58 4.46 3.20
N SER A 57 3.44 4.93 4.10
CA SER A 57 4.67 5.62 3.74
C SER A 57 5.88 4.82 4.17
N PHE A 58 6.71 4.42 3.22
CA PHE A 58 7.96 3.75 3.48
C PHE A 58 9.12 4.72 3.24
N HIS A 59 9.99 4.89 4.23
CA HIS A 59 11.14 5.80 4.14
C HIS A 59 12.46 5.04 4.20
N PHE A 60 13.34 5.33 3.26
CA PHE A 60 14.71 4.82 3.23
C PHE A 60 15.67 5.75 3.99
N PRO A 61 16.84 5.24 4.45
CA PRO A 61 17.89 6.06 5.04
C PRO A 61 18.56 6.94 3.98
N GLY A 62 17.91 8.05 3.64
CA GLY A 62 18.32 8.93 2.55
C GLY A 62 17.81 8.44 1.19
N TRP A 63 18.45 8.92 0.12
CA TRP A 63 18.12 8.51 -1.24
C TRP A 63 18.70 7.13 -1.53
N SER A 64 17.87 6.24 -2.07
CA SER A 64 18.30 4.93 -2.58
C SER A 64 18.43 5.01 -4.10
N PRO A 65 19.65 4.91 -4.66
CA PRO A 65 19.87 5.01 -6.10
C PRO A 65 19.27 3.85 -6.89
N SER A 66 19.20 2.64 -6.31
CA SER A 66 18.68 1.46 -7.01
C SER A 66 17.17 1.54 -7.26
N ILE A 67 16.44 2.21 -6.37
CA ILE A 67 15.00 2.46 -6.51
C ILE A 67 14.68 3.90 -6.95
N GLU A 68 15.69 4.75 -7.13
CA GLU A 68 15.55 6.14 -7.57
C GLU A 68 14.61 7.02 -6.70
N CYS A 69 14.48 6.71 -5.41
CA CYS A 69 13.65 7.49 -4.47
C CYS A 69 14.17 7.47 -3.03
N ARG A 70 13.60 8.32 -2.17
CA ARG A 70 13.82 8.38 -0.72
C ARG A 70 12.63 7.88 0.09
N ALA A 71 11.45 7.89 -0.51
CA ALA A 71 10.25 7.30 0.07
C ALA A 71 9.41 6.61 -1.00
N VAL A 72 8.67 5.58 -0.61
CA VAL A 72 7.61 4.97 -1.40
C VAL A 72 6.28 5.23 -0.71
N LEU A 73 5.37 5.86 -1.43
CA LEU A 73 3.97 6.03 -1.01
C LEU A 73 3.17 4.91 -1.66
N LEU A 74 2.60 4.03 -0.85
CA LEU A 74 1.77 2.91 -1.27
C LEU A 74 0.33 3.17 -0.83
N GLN A 75 -0.59 3.16 -1.79
CA GLN A 75 -2.02 3.30 -1.57
C GLN A 75 -2.72 2.06 -2.10
N LEU A 76 -3.46 1.38 -1.23
CA LEU A 76 -4.30 0.25 -1.56
C LEU A 76 -5.74 0.73 -1.65
N ARG A 77 -6.39 0.54 -2.79
CA ARG A 77 -7.83 0.77 -2.95
C ARG A 77 -8.56 -0.52 -2.62
N ILE A 78 -9.43 -0.49 -1.62
CA ILE A 78 -10.17 -1.66 -1.15
C ILE A 78 -11.67 -1.48 -1.38
N GLU A 79 -12.40 -2.57 -1.56
CA GLU A 79 -13.87 -2.56 -1.56
C GLU A 79 -14.36 -2.72 -0.13
N ASN A 80 -15.16 -1.75 0.34
CA ASN A 80 -15.74 -1.78 1.67
C ASN A 80 -17.12 -2.45 1.61
N ASN A 81 -17.16 -3.75 1.89
CA ASN A 81 -18.42 -4.45 2.11
C ASN A 81 -18.84 -4.25 3.58
N CYS A 82 -20.09 -3.79 3.79
CA CYS A 82 -20.66 -3.51 5.11
C CYS A 82 -20.91 -4.77 5.97
N GLU A 83 -20.83 -5.95 5.38
CA GLU A 83 -20.89 -7.23 6.08
C GLU A 83 -19.46 -7.61 6.44
N ASN A 84 -19.21 -8.22 7.62
CA ASN A 84 -17.89 -8.51 8.22
C ASN A 84 -16.94 -9.40 7.37
N GLU A 85 -16.71 -9.02 6.13
CA GLU A 85 -15.95 -9.70 5.10
C GLU A 85 -14.57 -9.07 4.97
N VAL A 86 -13.66 -9.87 4.43
CA VAL A 86 -12.30 -9.43 4.12
C VAL A 86 -12.38 -8.37 3.02
N PRO A 87 -11.81 -7.17 3.21
CA PRO A 87 -11.85 -6.14 2.18
C PRO A 87 -11.13 -6.63 0.93
N LYS A 88 -11.79 -6.55 -0.22
CA LYS A 88 -11.20 -6.96 -1.50
C LYS A 88 -10.28 -5.86 -2.03
N LEU A 89 -9.08 -6.21 -2.46
CA LEU A 89 -8.17 -5.25 -3.10
C LEU A 89 -8.60 -4.98 -4.55
N LEU A 90 -8.98 -3.74 -4.84
CA LEU A 90 -9.38 -3.26 -6.16
C LEU A 90 -8.18 -2.77 -6.99
N GLY A 91 -7.21 -2.14 -6.34
CA GLY A 91 -6.09 -1.51 -7.02
C GLY A 91 -4.98 -1.08 -6.07
N ILE A 92 -3.80 -0.87 -6.64
CA ILE A 92 -2.61 -0.40 -5.96
C ILE A 92 -2.08 0.79 -6.73
N ILE A 93 -1.70 1.84 -6.02
CA ILE A 93 -0.87 2.92 -6.53
C ILE A 93 0.41 2.94 -5.70
N MET A 94 1.56 2.91 -6.37
CA MET A 94 2.86 3.18 -5.74
C MET A 94 3.53 4.38 -6.40
N ARG A 95 4.15 5.22 -5.58
CA ARG A 95 4.95 6.36 -6.03
C ARG A 95 6.27 6.41 -5.33
N GLY A 96 7.35 6.55 -6.08
CA GLY A 96 8.66 6.89 -5.57
C GLY A 96 8.82 8.38 -5.44
N MET A 97 9.17 8.87 -4.26
CA MET A 97 9.32 10.28 -3.94
C MET A 97 10.77 10.62 -3.58
N ILE A 98 11.28 11.72 -4.13
CA ILE A 98 12.33 12.53 -3.51
C ILE A 98 11.63 13.81 -3.07
N ILE A 99 11.10 13.81 -1.85
CA ILE A 99 10.16 14.85 -1.38
C ILE A 99 10.72 16.25 -1.67
N PRO A 100 9.97 17.11 -2.39
CA PRO A 100 8.55 16.97 -2.76
C PRO A 100 8.25 16.33 -4.13
N ALA A 101 9.24 15.90 -4.90
CA ALA A 101 9.06 15.44 -6.29
C ALA A 101 8.74 13.94 -6.41
N GLU A 102 7.73 13.61 -7.23
CA GLU A 102 7.47 12.25 -7.72
C GLU A 102 8.52 11.89 -8.80
N ARG A 103 9.18 10.76 -8.63
CA ARG A 103 10.23 10.25 -9.53
C ARG A 103 9.68 9.22 -10.50
N TRP A 104 8.85 8.33 -9.95
CA TRP A 104 8.18 7.27 -10.68
C TRP A 104 6.84 6.94 -10.01
N ARG A 105 5.95 6.34 -10.79
CA ARG A 105 4.64 5.85 -10.37
C ARG A 105 4.33 4.54 -11.08
N VAL A 106 3.56 3.69 -10.41
CA VAL A 106 2.86 2.56 -11.02
C VAL A 106 1.44 2.49 -10.47
N ALA A 107 0.49 2.11 -11.31
CA ALA A 107 -0.86 1.75 -10.93
C ALA A 107 -1.17 0.35 -11.44
N THR A 108 -1.96 -0.42 -10.69
CA THR A 108 -2.35 -1.79 -11.08
C THR A 108 -3.77 -1.89 -11.64
N ILE A 109 -4.47 -0.75 -11.76
CA ILE A 109 -5.72 -0.65 -12.51
C ILE A 109 -5.36 -0.35 -13.97
N GLY A 110 -5.68 -1.27 -14.87
CA GLY A 110 -5.27 -1.21 -16.28
C GLY A 110 -3.91 -1.86 -16.50
N GLU A 111 -3.10 -1.28 -17.38
CA GLU A 111 -1.77 -1.79 -17.71
C GLU A 111 -0.76 -1.54 -16.58
N TRP A 112 -0.03 -2.59 -16.21
CA TRP A 112 0.96 -2.55 -15.13
C TRP A 112 2.28 -1.97 -15.65
N GLU A 113 2.30 -0.66 -15.88
CA GLU A 113 3.47 0.05 -16.35
C GLU A 113 3.98 1.04 -15.31
N MET A 114 5.31 1.03 -15.12
CA MET A 114 5.97 2.02 -14.29
C MET A 114 6.46 3.17 -15.16
N THR A 115 5.96 4.37 -14.87
CA THR A 115 6.26 5.60 -15.60
C THR A 115 6.96 6.59 -14.67
N GLY A 116 7.69 7.55 -15.23
CA GLY A 116 8.43 8.52 -14.42
C GLY A 116 9.63 9.12 -15.13
N THR A 117 10.24 10.11 -14.49
CA THR A 117 11.46 10.74 -14.99
C THR A 117 12.69 9.89 -14.68
N HIS A 118 12.66 9.13 -13.59
CA HIS A 118 13.77 8.31 -13.13
C HIS A 118 13.23 7.02 -12.54
N LEU A 119 13.37 5.95 -13.31
CA LEU A 119 12.83 4.64 -12.97
C LEU A 119 13.82 3.85 -12.10
N PRO A 120 13.32 3.00 -11.18
CA PRO A 120 14.12 2.01 -10.49
C PRO A 120 14.93 1.15 -11.46
N GLN A 121 16.06 0.64 -11.00
CA GLN A 121 16.78 -0.44 -11.68
C GLN A 121 15.87 -1.66 -11.85
N LYS A 122 16.14 -2.45 -12.90
CA LYS A 122 15.28 -3.57 -13.30
C LYS A 122 14.91 -4.50 -12.14
N GLU A 123 15.89 -4.91 -11.34
CA GLU A 123 15.66 -5.78 -10.17
C GLU A 123 14.71 -5.15 -9.15
N GLN A 124 14.86 -3.85 -8.86
CA GLN A 124 13.99 -3.15 -7.91
C GLN A 124 12.59 -2.93 -8.48
N LYS A 125 12.47 -2.70 -9.79
CA LYS A 125 11.20 -2.67 -10.51
C LYS A 125 10.48 -4.03 -10.41
N ASP A 126 11.20 -5.13 -10.61
CA ASP A 126 10.66 -6.49 -10.48
C ASP A 126 10.20 -6.77 -9.04
N ASN A 127 10.98 -6.38 -8.03
CA ASN A 127 10.60 -6.47 -6.62
C ASN A 127 9.34 -5.67 -6.28
N LEU A 128 9.19 -4.44 -6.79
CA LEU A 128 7.97 -3.65 -6.62
C LEU A 128 6.74 -4.34 -7.22
N PHE A 129 6.88 -4.95 -8.41
CA PHE A 129 5.79 -5.72 -8.99
C PHE A 129 5.49 -7.01 -8.22
N LEU A 130 6.49 -7.67 -7.64
CA LEU A 130 6.29 -8.81 -6.75
C LEU A 130 5.52 -8.40 -5.49
N VAL A 131 5.84 -7.24 -4.91
CA VAL A 131 5.04 -6.66 -3.81
C VAL A 131 3.58 -6.49 -4.25
N CYS A 132 3.29 -5.91 -5.42
CA CYS A 132 1.91 -5.81 -5.92
C CYS A 132 1.22 -7.17 -5.98
N LYS A 133 1.87 -8.17 -6.58
CA LYS A 133 1.30 -9.52 -6.74
C LYS A 133 1.04 -10.19 -5.39
N GLU A 134 1.97 -10.10 -4.45
CA GLU A 134 1.80 -10.64 -3.10
C GLU A 134 0.71 -9.91 -2.32
N LEU A 135 0.51 -8.61 -2.54
CA LEU A 135 -0.61 -7.86 -1.96
C LEU A 135 -1.95 -8.34 -2.52
N TYR A 136 -2.09 -8.54 -3.83
CA TYR A 136 -3.31 -9.14 -4.37
C TYR A 136 -3.61 -10.52 -3.78
N ASN A 137 -2.59 -11.35 -3.54
CA ASN A 137 -2.75 -12.64 -2.86
C ASN A 137 -3.12 -12.48 -1.38
N LEU A 138 -2.52 -11.52 -0.68
CA LEU A 138 -2.82 -11.23 0.71
C LEU A 138 -4.29 -10.85 0.89
N PHE A 139 -4.86 -10.07 -0.01
CA PHE A 139 -6.25 -9.60 0.10
C PHE A 139 -7.28 -10.53 -0.57
N SER A 140 -6.83 -11.59 -1.27
CA SER A 140 -7.73 -12.65 -1.79
C SER A 140 -7.90 -13.83 -0.82
N THR A 141 -7.00 -13.97 0.16
CA THR A 141 -7.10 -15.00 1.19
C THR A 141 -8.06 -14.56 2.30
N THR A 142 -9.21 -15.21 2.38
CA THR A 142 -10.10 -15.10 3.54
C THR A 142 -9.41 -15.76 4.72
N SER A 143 -9.32 -15.08 5.87
CA SER A 143 -8.91 -15.77 7.10
C SER A 143 -9.96 -16.83 7.37
N THR A 144 -9.66 -18.09 7.04
CA THR A 144 -10.52 -19.22 7.38
C THR A 144 -10.42 -19.39 8.89
N GLY A 145 -11.20 -18.60 9.63
CA GLY A 145 -11.42 -18.82 11.05
C GLY A 145 -12.03 -20.20 11.19
N ASN A 146 -11.24 -21.14 11.73
CA ASN A 146 -11.70 -22.47 12.12
C ASN A 146 -12.99 -22.32 12.93
N LYS A 147 -14.12 -22.73 12.35
CA LYS A 147 -15.30 -23.12 13.10
C LYS A 147 -15.07 -24.54 13.60
N ASN A 148 -14.45 -24.66 14.77
CA ASN A 148 -14.55 -25.85 15.61
C ASN A 148 -15.17 -25.46 16.94
#